data_AF-A0A7K4IJR2-F1
#
_entry.id   AF-A0A7K4IJR2-F1
#
_cell.length_a   1.000
_cell.length_b   1.000
_cell.length_c   1.000
_cell.angle_alpha   90.00
_cell.angle_beta   90.00
_cell.angle_gamma   90.00
#
_symmetry.space_group_name_H-M   'P 1'
#
loop_
_entity.id
_entity.type
_entity.pdbx_description
1 polymer ?
#
loop_
_entity_poly.entity_id
_entity_poly.type
_entity_poly.pdbx_seq_one_letter_code
_entity_poly.pdbx_strand_id
1 'polypeptide(L)'
;MSRKSFTHFRKLYPECSRKDLEDLIGAIKGDKYWLVDPDHEDAIYIVALTKANIPKANGLQAKATHLKRVIVVAEAARFSRRGRVLMAVRSGSNYIAKSVITWPAFLRMMGDDSLTIYKMLTDGSIPPFVNSRNVSTIVHVAREKTIS
;
A
#
# COMPACT_ATOMS: atom_id res chain seq x y z
N MET A 1 -7.95 -3.76 22.81
CA MET A 1 -7.99 -4.02 21.35
C MET A 1 -9.43 -4.33 20.94
N SER A 2 -9.97 -3.77 19.85
CA SER A 2 -11.35 -4.12 19.45
C SER A 2 -11.35 -5.52 18.85
N ARG A 3 -11.98 -6.49 19.53
CA ARG A 3 -12.14 -7.88 19.07
C ARG A 3 -12.71 -7.94 17.65
N LYS A 4 -13.61 -7.00 17.31
CA LYS A 4 -14.21 -6.86 15.98
C LYS A 4 -13.17 -6.56 14.88
N SER A 5 -12.19 -5.70 15.14
CA SER A 5 -11.15 -5.36 14.14
C SER A 5 -10.23 -6.54 13.87
N PHE A 6 -9.82 -7.26 14.92
CA PHE A 6 -8.98 -8.44 14.77
C PHE A 6 -9.67 -9.52 13.94
N THR A 7 -10.92 -9.86 14.29
CA THR A 7 -11.71 -10.85 13.52
C THR A 7 -11.89 -10.42 12.06
N HIS A 8 -12.12 -9.13 11.79
CA HIS A 8 -12.24 -8.63 10.42
C HIS A 8 -10.95 -8.86 9.62
N PHE A 9 -9.79 -8.45 10.14
CA PHE A 9 -8.53 -8.60 9.42
C PHE A 9 -8.05 -10.05 9.35
N ARG A 10 -8.37 -10.88 10.34
CA ARG A 10 -8.10 -12.33 10.28
C ARG A 10 -8.84 -13.01 9.12
N LYS A 11 -10.06 -12.56 8.79
CA LYS A 11 -10.79 -13.03 7.59
C LYS A 11 -10.17 -12.51 6.29
N LEU A 12 -9.62 -11.30 6.31
CA LEU A 12 -9.03 -10.67 5.13
C LEU A 12 -7.63 -11.21 4.80
N TYR A 13 -6.89 -11.60 5.84
CA TYR A 13 -5.49 -12.08 5.81
C TYR A 13 -5.35 -13.34 6.68
N PRO A 14 -5.93 -14.49 6.28
CA PRO A 14 -5.84 -15.72 7.06
C PRO A 14 -4.41 -16.26 7.18
N GLU A 15 -3.51 -15.86 6.28
CA GLU A 15 -2.09 -16.23 6.30
C GLU A 15 -1.26 -15.44 7.31
N CYS A 16 -1.73 -14.25 7.72
CA CYS A 16 -0.98 -13.38 8.64
C CYS A 16 -1.00 -13.93 10.07
N SER A 17 0.15 -13.82 10.74
CA SER A 17 0.26 -14.13 12.16
C SER A 17 -0.58 -13.17 13.00
N ARG A 18 -0.81 -13.49 14.27
CA ARG A 18 -1.48 -12.58 15.21
C ARG A 18 -0.76 -11.23 15.30
N LYS A 19 0.58 -11.27 15.36
CA LYS A 19 1.43 -10.07 15.43
C LYS A 19 1.24 -9.18 14.20
N ASP A 20 1.26 -9.76 13.00
CA ASP A 20 1.07 -9.00 11.75
C ASP A 20 -0.27 -8.26 11.73
N LEU A 21 -1.33 -8.90 12.24
CA LEU A 21 -2.66 -8.29 12.32
C LEU A 21 -2.72 -7.20 13.39
N GLU A 22 -2.03 -7.39 14.53
CA GLU A 22 -1.90 -6.40 15.58
C GLU A 22 -1.12 -5.16 15.09
N ASP A 23 -0.08 -5.37 14.28
CA ASP A 23 0.70 -4.29 13.64
C ASP A 23 -0.15 -3.49 12.64
N LEU A 24 -0.97 -4.15 11.81
CA LEU A 24 -1.92 -3.46 10.93
C LEU A 24 -2.93 -2.61 11.72
N ILE A 25 -3.48 -3.17 12.80
CA ILE A 25 -4.42 -2.45 13.67
C ILE A 25 -3.72 -1.27 14.34
N GLY A 26 -2.49 -1.47 14.81
CA GLY A 26 -1.64 -0.44 15.38
C GLY A 26 -1.37 0.69 14.40
N ALA A 27 -1.05 0.36 13.14
CA ALA A 27 -0.83 1.33 12.07
C ALA A 27 -2.06 2.18 11.79
N ILE A 28 -3.25 1.56 11.71
CA ILE A 28 -4.51 2.27 11.50
C ILE A 28 -4.82 3.22 12.67
N LYS A 29 -4.58 2.79 13.91
CA LYS A 29 -4.86 3.60 15.10
C LYS A 29 -3.86 4.73 15.30
N GLY A 30 -2.60 4.46 15.03
CA GLY A 30 -1.49 5.41 15.16
C GLY A 30 -1.33 6.31 13.94
N ASP A 31 -2.27 6.28 12.99
CA ASP A 31 -2.25 7.10 11.77
C ASP A 31 -0.93 7.00 10.97
N LYS A 32 -0.34 5.79 10.94
CA LYS A 32 1.02 5.56 10.43
C LYS A 32 1.12 5.66 8.91
N TYR A 33 2.33 5.97 8.44
CA TYR A 33 2.78 5.84 7.06
C TYR A 33 4.24 5.37 7.06
N TRP A 34 4.73 5.00 5.88
CA TRP A 34 6.14 4.66 5.65
C TRP A 34 6.59 5.27 4.33
N LEU A 35 7.86 5.63 4.21
CA LEU A 35 8.45 5.95 2.91
C LEU A 35 8.59 4.68 2.09
N VAL A 36 8.45 4.79 0.77
CA VAL A 36 8.77 3.67 -0.14
C VAL A 36 10.27 3.42 -0.16
N ASP A 37 11.04 4.49 -0.16
CA ASP A 37 12.49 4.49 -0.06
C ASP A 37 12.94 5.64 0.88
N PRO A 38 13.89 5.42 1.80
CA PRO A 38 14.29 6.42 2.79
C PRO A 38 14.87 7.71 2.19
N ASP A 39 15.45 7.64 0.98
CA ASP A 39 16.06 8.80 0.32
C ASP A 39 15.05 9.57 -0.56
N HIS A 40 13.80 9.09 -0.67
CA HIS A 40 12.77 9.63 -1.57
C HIS A 40 11.43 9.88 -0.84
N GLU A 41 11.25 11.11 -0.34
CA GLU A 41 10.06 11.50 0.44
C GLU A 41 8.76 11.67 -0.39
N ASP A 42 8.86 11.62 -1.71
CA ASP A 42 7.74 11.80 -2.63
C ASP A 42 6.93 10.51 -2.84
N ALA A 43 7.38 9.36 -2.32
CA ALA A 43 6.67 8.10 -2.40
C ALA A 43 6.43 7.48 -1.01
N ILE A 44 5.16 7.15 -0.71
CA ILE A 44 4.76 6.61 0.61
C ILE A 44 3.82 5.41 0.53
N TYR A 45 3.88 4.58 1.57
CA TYR A 45 2.88 3.60 1.93
C TYR A 45 1.92 4.16 2.99
N ILE A 46 0.62 4.06 2.76
CA ILE A 46 -0.43 4.43 3.73
C ILE A 46 -1.53 3.37 3.78
N VAL A 47 -2.25 3.26 4.90
CA VAL A 47 -3.32 2.26 5.05
C VAL A 47 -4.66 2.87 4.68
N ALA A 48 -5.38 2.24 3.75
CA ALA A 48 -6.75 2.60 3.42
C ALA A 48 -7.70 2.33 4.60
N LEU A 49 -8.54 3.31 4.92
CA LEU A 49 -9.54 3.23 5.98
C LEU A 49 -10.94 2.94 5.44
N THR A 50 -11.15 3.20 4.14
CA THR A 50 -12.41 2.97 3.40
C THR A 50 -12.11 2.38 2.02
N LYS A 51 -13.15 2.01 1.27
CA LYS A 51 -13.04 1.82 -0.18
C LYS A 51 -12.80 3.17 -0.87
N ALA A 52 -12.23 3.14 -2.08
CA ALA A 52 -12.17 4.28 -2.97
C ALA A 52 -13.44 4.31 -3.84
N ASN A 53 -14.39 5.19 -3.54
CA ASN A 53 -15.70 5.22 -4.21
C ASN A 53 -16.24 6.63 -4.50
N ILE A 54 -15.52 7.69 -4.13
CA ILE A 54 -15.94 9.08 -4.37
C ILE A 54 -15.18 9.58 -5.61
N PRO A 55 -15.83 9.83 -6.76
CA PRO A 55 -15.16 10.29 -7.97
C PRO A 55 -14.45 11.64 -7.80
N LYS A 56 -13.27 11.77 -8.41
CA LYS A 56 -12.45 12.98 -8.52
C LYS A 56 -11.77 13.00 -9.90
N ALA A 57 -11.21 14.15 -10.30
CA ALA A 57 -10.61 14.33 -11.62
C ALA A 57 -9.60 13.24 -12.03
N ASN A 58 -8.84 12.71 -11.06
CA ASN A 58 -7.76 11.74 -11.30
C ASN A 58 -8.01 10.35 -10.69
N GLY A 59 -9.28 9.98 -10.45
CA GLY A 59 -9.64 8.67 -9.93
C GLY A 59 -10.71 8.72 -8.84
N LEU A 60 -10.56 7.87 -7.81
CA LEU A 60 -11.53 7.74 -6.73
C LEU A 60 -10.87 8.00 -5.38
N GLN A 61 -11.51 8.81 -4.54
CA GLN A 61 -10.99 9.18 -3.24
C GLN A 61 -11.30 8.07 -2.21
N ALA A 62 -10.30 7.74 -1.38
CA ALA A 62 -10.44 6.93 -0.17
C ALA A 62 -10.00 7.74 1.05
N LYS A 63 -10.50 7.36 2.24
CA LYS A 63 -9.86 7.75 3.50
C LYS A 63 -8.63 6.87 3.73
N ALA A 64 -7.55 7.46 4.20
CA ALA A 64 -6.31 6.75 4.49
C ALA A 64 -5.66 7.31 5.75
N THR A 65 -4.71 6.56 6.31
CA THR A 65 -3.82 7.06 7.35
C THR A 65 -2.92 8.18 6.80
N HIS A 66 -2.40 9.01 7.70
CA HIS A 66 -1.49 10.14 7.49
C HIS A 66 -2.10 11.28 6.64
N LEU A 67 -2.48 11.02 5.39
CA LEU A 67 -3.01 12.02 4.47
C LEU A 67 -4.48 12.39 4.72
N LYS A 68 -5.20 11.63 5.56
CA LYS A 68 -6.66 11.67 5.78
C LYS A 68 -7.50 11.29 4.56
N ARG A 69 -7.14 11.77 3.37
CA ARG A 69 -7.78 11.50 2.08
C ARG A 69 -6.70 11.38 1.00
N VAL A 70 -6.90 10.43 0.09
CA VAL A 70 -5.99 10.20 -1.04
C VAL A 70 -6.80 9.84 -2.27
N ILE A 71 -6.35 10.30 -3.44
CA ILE A 71 -6.92 9.89 -4.73
C ILE A 71 -6.24 8.58 -5.12
N VAL A 72 -7.04 7.55 -5.42
CA VAL A 72 -6.58 6.28 -5.97
C VAL A 72 -6.90 6.26 -7.45
N VAL A 73 -5.92 5.95 -8.30
CA VAL A 73 -6.14 5.85 -9.75
C VAL A 73 -7.21 4.82 -10.07
N ALA A 74 -7.94 5.01 -11.18
CA ALA A 74 -9.15 4.25 -11.50
C ALA A 74 -8.88 2.73 -11.57
N GLU A 75 -7.73 2.35 -12.12
CA GLU A 75 -7.27 0.97 -12.30
C GLU A 75 -7.05 0.26 -10.96
N ALA A 76 -6.62 1.01 -9.95
CA ALA A 76 -6.31 0.52 -8.61
C ALA A 76 -7.51 0.65 -7.64
N ALA A 77 -8.42 1.58 -7.89
CA ALA A 77 -9.51 1.95 -6.98
C ALA A 77 -10.41 0.76 -6.58
N ARG A 78 -10.73 -0.15 -7.52
CA ARG A 78 -11.55 -1.34 -7.25
C ARG A 78 -10.95 -2.29 -6.21
N PHE A 79 -9.64 -2.21 -6.00
CA PHE A 79 -8.92 -3.02 -5.02
C PHE A 79 -8.80 -2.37 -3.65
N SER A 80 -9.07 -1.05 -3.56
CA SER A 80 -8.99 -0.29 -2.32
C SER A 80 -10.11 -0.70 -1.34
N ARG A 81 -9.72 -1.12 -0.14
CA ARG A 81 -10.60 -1.54 0.96
C ARG A 81 -9.90 -1.25 2.28
N ARG A 82 -10.67 -1.11 3.36
CA ARG A 82 -10.13 -0.96 4.72
C ARG A 82 -9.06 -2.03 5.01
N GLY A 83 -7.88 -1.60 5.45
CA GLY A 83 -6.74 -2.46 5.79
C GLY A 83 -5.82 -2.82 4.62
N ARG A 84 -6.17 -2.44 3.38
CA ARG A 84 -5.21 -2.48 2.26
C ARG A 84 -4.23 -1.33 2.38
N VAL A 85 -3.01 -1.51 1.89
CA VAL A 85 -2.01 -0.45 1.82
C VAL A 85 -2.07 0.18 0.44
N LEU A 86 -1.84 1.48 0.35
CA LEU A 86 -1.83 2.27 -0.87
C LEU A 86 -0.41 2.77 -1.08
N MET A 87 0.15 2.54 -2.27
CA MET A 87 1.42 3.11 -2.70
C MET A 87 1.13 4.43 -3.42
N ALA A 88 1.48 5.54 -2.79
CA ALA A 88 1.16 6.87 -3.28
C ALA A 88 2.40 7.68 -3.60
N VAL A 89 2.36 8.36 -4.75
CA VAL A 89 3.44 9.24 -5.23
C VAL A 89 2.92 10.66 -5.27
N ARG A 90 3.77 11.62 -4.89
CA ARG A 90 3.49 13.04 -4.96
C ARG A 90 3.29 13.47 -6.41
N SER A 91 2.24 14.22 -6.67
CA SER A 91 1.90 14.79 -7.97
C SER A 91 1.38 16.21 -7.72
N GLY A 92 2.25 17.20 -7.97
CA GLY A 92 2.03 18.58 -7.54
C GLY A 92 1.95 18.68 -6.02
N SER A 93 0.87 19.29 -5.51
CA SER A 93 0.63 19.46 -4.07
C SER A 93 -0.07 18.27 -3.40
N ASN A 94 -0.43 17.23 -4.15
CA ASN A 94 -1.20 16.08 -3.65
C ASN A 94 -0.42 14.77 -3.79
N TYR A 95 -0.84 13.74 -3.06
CA TYR A 95 -0.41 12.36 -3.30
C TYR A 95 -1.49 11.59 -4.07
N ILE A 96 -1.07 10.77 -5.03
CA ILE A 96 -1.94 9.90 -5.82
C ILE A 96 -1.48 8.46 -5.62
N ALA A 97 -2.39 7.63 -5.11
CA ALA A 97 -2.17 6.20 -4.96
C ALA A 97 -2.24 5.50 -6.33
N LYS A 98 -1.09 4.99 -6.78
CA LYS A 98 -0.92 4.30 -8.07
C LYS A 98 -1.19 2.80 -7.97
N SER A 99 -0.96 2.21 -6.80
CA SER A 99 -1.20 0.78 -6.56
C SER A 99 -1.85 0.53 -5.20
N VAL A 100 -2.62 -0.54 -5.12
CA VAL A 100 -3.15 -1.09 -3.87
C VAL A 100 -2.45 -2.40 -3.57
N ILE A 101 -1.91 -2.53 -2.36
CA ILE A 101 -1.19 -3.72 -1.94
C ILE A 101 -1.85 -4.37 -0.72
N THR A 102 -1.78 -5.70 -0.65
CA THR A 102 -2.23 -6.44 0.53
C THR A 102 -1.23 -6.29 1.67
N TRP A 103 -1.69 -6.34 2.92
CA TRP A 103 -0.80 -6.27 4.09
C TRP A 103 0.36 -7.29 4.06
N PRO A 104 0.14 -8.59 3.79
CA PRO A 104 1.26 -9.52 3.65
C PRO A 104 2.22 -9.19 2.50
N ALA A 105 1.72 -8.67 1.37
CA ALA A 105 2.59 -8.21 0.28
C ALA A 105 3.41 -6.99 0.69
N PHE A 106 2.81 -6.03 1.41
CA PHE A 106 3.51 -4.87 1.98
C PHE A 106 4.66 -5.31 2.89
N LEU A 107 4.40 -6.23 3.83
CA LEU A 107 5.43 -6.75 4.74
C LEU A 107 6.62 -7.39 3.99
N ARG A 108 6.36 -8.05 2.85
CA ARG A 108 7.43 -8.59 2.01
C ARG A 108 8.20 -7.51 1.26
N MET A 109 7.50 -6.54 0.67
CA MET A 109 8.13 -5.44 -0.08
C MET A 109 9.00 -4.55 0.82
N MET A 110 8.58 -4.30 2.06
CA MET A 110 9.35 -3.53 3.04
C MET A 110 10.67 -4.19 3.44
N GLY A 111 10.83 -5.49 3.21
CA GLY A 111 12.05 -6.24 3.49
C GLY A 111 12.98 -6.40 2.29
N ASP A 112 12.71 -5.70 1.18
CA ASP A 112 13.44 -5.83 -0.08
C ASP A 112 14.13 -4.53 -0.50
N ASP A 113 14.73 -4.52 -1.70
CA ASP A 113 15.38 -3.33 -2.28
C ASP A 113 14.38 -2.17 -2.49
N SER A 114 14.38 -1.22 -1.55
CA SER A 114 13.49 -0.07 -1.53
C SER A 114 13.68 0.85 -2.73
N LEU A 115 14.91 1.03 -3.20
CA LEU A 115 15.22 1.92 -4.31
C LEU A 115 14.64 1.37 -5.61
N THR A 116 14.76 0.07 -5.83
CA THR A 116 14.19 -0.54 -7.04
C THR A 116 12.66 -0.55 -7.00
N ILE A 117 12.04 -0.82 -5.83
CA ILE A 117 10.59 -0.70 -5.68
C ILE A 117 10.10 0.73 -5.91
N TYR A 118 10.85 1.73 -5.42
CA TYR A 118 10.58 3.14 -5.69
C TYR A 118 10.61 3.44 -7.19
N LYS A 119 11.70 3.06 -7.90
CA LYS A 119 11.82 3.25 -9.36
C LYS A 119 10.67 2.57 -10.13
N MET A 120 10.34 1.33 -9.77
CA MET A 120 9.22 0.62 -10.37
C MET A 120 7.88 1.33 -10.16
N LEU A 121 7.68 1.96 -8.99
CA LEU A 121 6.47 2.70 -8.69
C LEU A 121 6.39 4.00 -9.50
N THR A 122 7.48 4.78 -9.58
CA THR A 122 7.53 6.04 -10.32
C THR A 122 7.39 5.83 -11.82
N ASP A 123 7.97 4.76 -12.34
CA ASP A 123 7.95 4.41 -13.77
C ASP A 123 6.64 3.70 -14.18
N GLY A 124 5.73 3.45 -13.24
CA GLY A 124 4.44 2.79 -13.50
C GLY A 124 4.55 1.28 -13.78
N SER A 125 5.68 0.65 -13.42
CA SER A 125 5.90 -0.80 -13.56
C SER A 125 5.25 -1.62 -12.44
N ILE A 126 4.88 -1.00 -11.31
CA ILE A 126 4.11 -1.67 -10.26
C ILE A 126 2.65 -1.83 -10.72
N PRO A 127 2.09 -3.06 -10.71
CA PRO A 127 0.72 -3.27 -11.16
C PRO A 127 -0.28 -2.58 -10.22
N PRO A 128 -1.50 -2.26 -10.68
CA PRO A 128 -2.53 -1.62 -9.86
C PRO A 128 -2.94 -2.40 -8.60
N PHE A 129 -2.66 -3.70 -8.56
CA PHE A 129 -2.88 -4.55 -7.39
C PHE A 129 -1.74 -5.53 -7.14
N VAL A 130 -1.19 -5.50 -5.91
CA VAL A 130 -0.16 -6.44 -5.45
C VAL A 130 -0.69 -7.26 -4.28
N ASN A 131 -0.57 -8.58 -4.38
CA ASN A 131 -0.98 -9.54 -3.36
C ASN A 131 0.07 -10.62 -3.13
N SER A 132 -0.17 -11.51 -2.17
CA SER A 132 0.74 -12.59 -1.79
C SER A 132 1.13 -13.52 -2.96
N ARG A 133 0.36 -13.57 -4.06
CA ARG A 133 0.62 -14.42 -5.22
C ARG A 133 1.57 -13.80 -6.24
N ASN A 134 1.51 -12.48 -6.44
CA ASN A 134 2.32 -11.79 -7.46
C ASN A 134 3.48 -10.97 -6.88
N VAL A 135 3.52 -10.76 -5.56
CA VAL A 135 4.59 -10.00 -4.90
C VAL A 135 5.98 -10.61 -5.12
N SER A 136 6.09 -11.94 -5.17
CA SER A 136 7.38 -12.61 -5.41
C SER A 136 7.97 -12.27 -6.78
N THR A 137 7.14 -12.14 -7.81
CA THR A 137 7.59 -11.74 -9.16
C THR A 137 8.10 -10.29 -9.15
N ILE A 138 7.40 -9.39 -8.46
CA ILE A 138 7.79 -7.98 -8.34
C ILE A 138 9.13 -7.87 -7.61
N VAL A 139 9.25 -8.57 -6.47
CA VAL A 139 10.47 -8.63 -5.67
C VAL A 139 11.64 -9.25 -6.46
N HIS A 140 11.40 -10.32 -7.20
CA HIS A 140 12.43 -10.97 -8.00
C HIS A 140 12.97 -10.04 -9.09
N VAL A 141 12.07 -9.40 -9.85
CA VAL A 141 12.43 -8.38 -10.85
C VAL A 141 13.19 -7.22 -10.20
N ALA A 142 12.81 -6.83 -8.98
CA ALA A 142 13.53 -5.78 -8.27
C ALA A 142 14.98 -6.17 -8.00
N ARG A 143 15.21 -7.40 -7.50
CA ARG A 143 16.55 -7.90 -7.18
C ARG A 143 17.46 -8.11 -8.39
N GLU A 144 16.92 -8.54 -9.53
CA GLU A 144 17.71 -8.73 -10.76
C GLU A 144 18.23 -7.38 -11.30
N LYS A 145 17.44 -6.32 -11.19
CA LYS A 145 17.82 -4.98 -11.64
C LYS A 145 18.88 -4.29 -10.77
N THR A 146 19.05 -4.72 -9.52
CA THR A 146 20.08 -4.18 -8.61
C THR A 146 21.50 -4.65 -8.99
N ILE A 147 21.61 -5.78 -9.69
CA ILE A 147 22.89 -6.42 -10.05
C ILE A 147 23.37 -6.00 -11.45
N SER A 148 22.53 -5.27 -12.20
CA SER A 148 22.79 -4.76 -13.55
C SER A 148 23.41 -3.37 -13.53
#